data_AF-A0A060CAY7-F1
#
_entry.id   AF-A0A060CAY7-F1
#
_cell.length_a   1.000
_cell.length_b   1.000
_cell.length_c   1.000
_cell.angle_alpha   90.00
_cell.angle_beta   90.00
_cell.angle_gamma   90.00
#
_symmetry.space_group_name_H-M   'P 1'
#
loop_
_entity.id
_entity.type
_entity.pdbx_description
1 polymer ?
#
loop_
_entity_poly.entity_id
_entity_poly.type
_entity_poly.pdbx_seq_one_letter_code
_entity_poly.pdbx_strand_id
1 'polypeptide(L)'
;METALERTSVVISGLLQDYRRYQNEAQLACFIGERDAIRVHDESTPITTNLMGTFKDLDYFQWGPQMDVVSWDNYPGMDTPESFYGHVP
;
A
#
# COMPACT_ATOMS: atom_id res chain seq x y z
N MET A 1 -40.85 -3.31 -20.77
CA MET A 1 -39.77 -3.80 -21.65
C MET A 1 -38.88 -2.61 -21.92
N GLU A 2 -37.91 -2.37 -21.03
CA GLU A 2 -36.90 -1.32 -21.18
C GLU A 2 -35.57 -1.96 -20.81
N THR A 3 -34.68 -2.01 -21.79
CA THR A 3 -33.44 -2.77 -21.80
C THR A 3 -32.44 -2.12 -20.85
N ALA A 4 -32.06 -2.84 -19.80
CA ALA A 4 -30.87 -2.52 -19.02
C ALA A 4 -29.67 -2.53 -19.97
N LEU A 5 -29.02 -1.37 -20.15
CA LEU A 5 -27.72 -1.32 -20.78
C LEU A 5 -26.75 -2.16 -19.95
N GLU A 6 -26.45 -3.37 -20.42
CA GLU A 6 -25.29 -4.13 -19.98
C GLU A 6 -24.04 -3.29 -20.28
N ARG A 7 -23.49 -2.64 -19.25
CA ARG A 7 -22.17 -2.02 -19.31
C ARG A 7 -21.13 -3.14 -19.42
N THR A 8 -20.79 -3.52 -20.64
CA THR A 8 -19.57 -4.30 -20.90
C THR A 8 -18.37 -3.42 -20.56
N SER A 9 -17.83 -3.58 -19.35
CA SER A 9 -16.52 -3.01 -19.01
C SER A 9 -15.47 -3.77 -19.81
N VAL A 10 -15.06 -3.21 -20.94
CA VAL A 10 -13.88 -3.69 -21.66
C VAL A 10 -12.67 -3.29 -20.83
N VAL A 11 -12.26 -4.16 -19.91
CA VAL A 11 -11.01 -4.00 -19.19
C VAL A 11 -9.90 -4.53 -20.09
N ILE A 12 -9.09 -3.63 -20.64
CA ILE A 12 -7.82 -4.02 -21.24
C ILE A 12 -6.92 -4.42 -20.05
N SER A 13 -6.82 -5.72 -19.79
CA SER A 13 -6.15 -6.27 -18.60
C SER A 13 -4.75 -5.68 -18.36
N GLY A 14 -3.99 -5.43 -19.43
CA GLY A 14 -2.66 -4.81 -19.34
C GLY A 14 -2.72 -3.37 -18.80
N LEU A 15 -3.64 -2.55 -19.32
CA LEU A 15 -3.79 -1.16 -18.86
C LEU A 15 -4.21 -1.07 -17.40
N LEU A 16 -5.07 -1.98 -16.92
CA LEU A 16 -5.44 -2.02 -15.52
C LEU A 16 -4.23 -2.37 -14.62
N GLN A 17 -3.41 -3.32 -15.07
CA GLN A 17 -2.20 -3.70 -14.34
C GLN A 17 -1.18 -2.57 -14.30
N ASP A 18 -0.97 -1.87 -15.41
CA ASP A 18 -0.08 -0.71 -15.47
C ASP A 18 -0.61 0.45 -14.63
N TYR A 19 -1.93 0.66 -14.60
CA TYR A 19 -2.52 1.65 -13.71
C TYR A 19 -2.27 1.34 -12.23
N ARG A 20 -2.35 0.07 -11.81
CA ARG A 20 -2.01 -0.33 -10.43
C ARG A 20 -0.55 -0.10 -10.09
N ARG A 21 0.36 -0.43 -11.01
CA ARG A 21 1.80 -0.14 -10.86
C ARG A 21 2.05 1.36 -10.70
N TYR A 22 1.43 2.16 -11.57
CA TYR A 22 1.49 3.61 -11.50
C TYR A 22 0.97 4.16 -10.16
N GLN A 23 -0.17 3.66 -9.66
CA GLN A 23 -0.71 4.11 -8.37
C GLN A 23 0.26 3.80 -7.21
N ASN A 24 0.81 2.58 -7.17
CA ASN A 24 1.82 2.22 -6.18
C ASN A 24 3.05 3.14 -6.24
N GLU A 25 3.59 3.39 -7.44
CA GLU A 25 4.75 4.26 -7.65
C GLU A 25 4.45 5.71 -7.27
N ALA A 26 3.26 6.23 -7.61
CA ALA A 26 2.86 7.59 -7.29
C ALA A 26 2.75 7.80 -5.77
N GLN A 27 2.16 6.85 -5.05
CA GLN A 27 2.07 6.92 -3.58
C GLN A 27 3.45 6.78 -2.92
N LEU A 28 4.30 5.89 -3.43
CA LEU A 28 5.68 5.74 -2.93
C LEU A 28 6.50 7.02 -3.16
N ALA A 29 6.30 7.70 -4.31
CA ALA A 29 6.96 8.96 -4.60
C ALA A 29 6.54 10.07 -3.61
N CYS A 30 5.28 10.11 -3.18
CA CYS A 30 4.85 11.01 -2.11
C CYS A 30 5.60 10.74 -0.81
N PHE A 31 5.66 9.47 -0.38
CA PHE A 31 6.39 9.08 0.82
C PHE A 31 7.89 9.44 0.74
N ILE A 32 8.56 9.14 -0.37
CA ILE A 32 9.98 9.49 -0.59
C ILE A 32 10.18 11.01 -0.53
N GLY A 33 9.29 11.79 -1.16
CA GLY A 33 9.36 13.24 -1.15
C GLY A 33 9.27 13.82 0.26
N GLU A 34 8.35 13.31 1.09
CA GLU A 34 8.23 13.70 2.50
C GLU A 34 9.45 13.26 3.31
N ARG A 35 9.89 12.01 3.16
CA ARG A 35 11.09 11.48 3.82
C ARG A 35 12.32 12.34 3.55
N ASP A 36 12.57 12.64 2.28
CA ASP A 36 13.74 13.41 1.86
C ASP A 36 13.66 14.85 2.37
N ALA A 37 12.47 15.46 2.36
CA ALA A 37 12.24 16.78 2.95
C ALA A 37 12.51 16.81 4.47
N ILE A 38 12.07 15.79 5.20
CA ILE A 38 12.38 15.63 6.64
C ILE A 38 13.89 15.48 6.85
N ARG A 39 14.58 14.73 5.98
CA ARG A 39 16.01 14.42 6.10
C ARG A 39 16.93 15.62 5.93
N VAL A 40 16.45 16.70 5.31
CA VAL A 40 17.15 18.00 5.28
C VAL A 40 17.25 18.64 6.68
N HIS A 41 16.33 18.31 7.59
CA HIS A 41 16.21 18.93 8.90
C HIS A 41 16.51 17.99 10.08
N ASP A 42 16.34 16.68 9.89
CA ASP A 42 16.67 15.65 10.86
C ASP A 42 17.34 14.45 10.18
N GLU A 43 18.65 14.34 10.38
CA GLU A 43 19.48 13.32 9.74
C GLU A 43 19.35 11.92 10.36
N SER A 44 18.81 11.80 11.58
CA SER A 44 19.04 10.60 12.42
C SER A 44 17.79 9.89 12.92
N THR A 45 16.67 10.59 13.09
CA THR A 45 15.44 9.97 13.60
C THR A 45 14.88 8.97 12.58
N PRO A 46 14.57 7.71 12.94
CA PRO A 46 14.01 6.75 11.98
C PRO A 46 12.69 7.22 11.37
N ILE A 47 12.53 7.05 10.06
CA ILE A 47 11.33 7.39 9.30
C ILE A 47 10.58 6.09 8.94
N THR A 48 9.26 6.10 9.20
CA THR A 48 8.34 5.01 8.87
C THR A 48 6.98 5.56 8.45
N THR A 49 6.12 4.69 7.98
CA THR A 49 4.69 4.92 7.78
C THR A 49 3.95 3.63 8.13
N ASN A 50 2.74 3.76 8.67
CA ASN A 50 1.94 2.63 9.12
C ASN A 50 1.31 1.89 7.94
N LEU A 51 1.84 0.70 7.63
CA LEU A 51 1.31 -0.17 6.58
C LEU A 51 0.06 -0.94 7.06
N MET A 52 -0.65 -1.56 6.12
CA MET A 52 -1.90 -2.28 6.37
C MET A 52 -1.76 -3.74 5.98
N GLY A 53 -1.90 -4.67 6.93
CA GLY A 53 -1.91 -6.14 6.75
C GLY A 53 -1.50 -6.67 5.37
N THR A 54 -2.39 -7.42 4.71
CA THR A 54 -2.18 -7.90 3.33
C THR A 54 -2.89 -6.99 2.32
N PHE A 55 -2.67 -5.69 2.39
CA PHE A 55 -3.28 -4.73 1.46
C PHE A 55 -2.69 -4.89 0.06
N LYS A 56 -3.55 -5.19 -0.92
CA LYS A 56 -3.12 -5.68 -2.25
C LYS A 56 -2.77 -4.59 -3.26
N ASP A 57 -3.14 -3.35 -2.98
CA ASP A 57 -2.96 -2.26 -3.96
C ASP A 57 -1.57 -1.62 -3.87
N LEU A 58 -0.79 -1.91 -2.82
CA LEU A 58 0.59 -1.45 -2.64
C LEU A 58 1.57 -2.62 -2.65
N ASP A 59 2.71 -2.42 -3.31
CA ASP A 59 3.82 -3.37 -3.33
C ASP A 59 4.77 -3.09 -2.18
N TYR A 60 4.52 -3.69 -1.02
CA TYR A 60 5.35 -3.47 0.16
C TYR A 60 6.81 -3.92 0.02
N PHE A 61 7.13 -4.76 -0.96
CA PHE A 61 8.53 -5.09 -1.25
C PHE A 61 9.28 -3.94 -1.92
N GLN A 62 8.57 -3.08 -2.68
CA GLN A 62 9.14 -1.84 -3.19
C GLN A 62 9.19 -0.73 -2.12
N TRP A 63 8.24 -0.71 -1.19
CA TRP A 63 8.21 0.28 -0.11
C TRP A 63 9.25 0.04 0.98
N GLY A 64 9.43 -1.22 1.41
CA GLY A 64 10.31 -1.57 2.52
C GLY A 64 11.72 -0.96 2.46
N PRO A 65 12.43 -1.01 1.32
CA PRO A 65 13.75 -0.39 1.17
C PRO A 65 13.79 1.14 1.31
N GLN A 66 12.65 1.82 1.25
CA GLN A 66 12.57 3.27 1.40
C GLN A 66 12.34 3.74 2.84
N MET A 67 12.08 2.79 3.75
CA MET A 67 11.74 3.03 5.17
C MET A 67 12.89 2.56 6.07
N ASP A 68 13.15 3.27 7.17
CA ASP A 68 14.20 2.86 8.13
C ASP A 68 13.74 1.67 8.99
N VAL A 69 12.44 1.65 9.30
CA VAL A 69 11.77 0.57 10.03
C VAL A 69 10.39 0.36 9.44
N VAL A 70 9.99 -0.90 9.25
CA VAL A 70 8.64 -1.23 8.81
C VAL A 70 7.70 -1.21 10.01
N SER A 71 6.60 -0.46 9.90
CA SER A 71 5.50 -0.51 10.86
C SER A 71 4.21 -0.88 10.14
N TRP A 72 3.28 -1.49 10.86
CA TRP A 72 1.97 -1.85 10.32
C TRP A 72 0.91 -1.81 11.42
N ASP A 73 -0.32 -1.54 11.02
CA ASP A 73 -1.46 -1.50 11.92
C ASP A 73 -2.22 -2.82 11.91
N ASN A 74 -2.38 -3.42 13.08
CA ASN A 74 -3.13 -4.66 13.28
C ASN A 74 -4.49 -4.39 13.94
N TYR A 75 -5.57 -4.59 13.18
CA TYR A 75 -6.96 -4.44 13.65
C TYR A 75 -7.78 -5.71 13.37
N PRO A 76 -7.61 -6.79 14.15
CA PRO A 76 -8.38 -8.01 13.96
C PRO A 76 -9.84 -7.83 14.40
N GLY A 77 -10.76 -8.40 13.64
CA GLY A 77 -12.16 -8.57 14.04
C GLY A 77 -12.33 -9.79 14.94
N MET A 78 -13.53 -9.96 15.50
CA MET A 78 -13.87 -11.12 16.35
C MET A 78 -13.69 -12.46 15.64
N ASP A 79 -13.93 -12.50 14.32
CA ASP A 79 -13.86 -13.70 13.49
C ASP A 79 -12.55 -13.81 12.68
N THR A 80 -11.55 -12.97 12.98
CA THR A 80 -10.27 -13.02 12.26
C THR A 80 -9.53 -14.33 12.58
N PRO A 81 -9.01 -15.08 11.59
CA PRO A 81 -8.23 -16.28 11.87
C PRO A 81 -6.89 -15.93 12.54
N GLU A 82 -6.45 -16.76 13.49
CA GLU A 82 -5.22 -16.56 14.28
C GLU A 82 -3.97 -16.29 13.42
N SER A 83 -3.93 -16.81 12.19
CA SER A 83 -2.86 -16.56 11.23
C SER A 83 -2.67 -15.10 10.81
N PHE A 84 -3.66 -14.22 11.04
CA PHE A 84 -3.64 -12.81 10.61
C PHE A 84 -3.27 -11.82 11.73
N TYR A 85 -3.00 -12.29 12.94
CA TYR A 85 -2.68 -11.42 14.10
C TYR A 85 -1.20 -11.03 14.14
N GLY A 86 -0.33 -11.77 13.44
CA GLY A 86 1.12 -11.66 13.61
C GLY A 86 1.52 -12.17 15.00
N HIS A 87 1.98 -13.41 15.09
CA HIS A 87 2.47 -13.95 16.35
C HIS A 87 3.78 -13.23 16.73
N VAL A 88 3.70 -12.29 17.66
CA VAL A 88 4.89 -11.79 18.37
C VAL A 88 5.19 -12.83 19.46
N PRO A 89 6.40 -13.42 19.50
CA PRO A 89 6.75 -14.44 20.49
C PRO A 89 6.64 -13.96 21.94
#